data_AF-A0A0G3H934-F1
#
_entry.id   AF-A0A0G3H934-F1
#
_cell.length_a   1.000
_cell.length_b   1.000
_cell.length_c   1.000
_cell.angle_alpha   90.00
_cell.angle_beta   90.00
_cell.angle_gamma   90.00
#
_symmetry.space_group_name_H-M   'P 1'
#
loop_
_entity.id
_entity.type
_entity.pdbx_description
1 polymer ?
#
loop_
_entity_poly.entity_id
_entity_poly.type
_entity_poly.pdbx_seq_one_letter_code
_entity_poly.pdbx_strand_id
1 'polypeptide(L)'
;MVVPSYPLALPPTGTPPRSLTVDRVNQAILFSQLRSAELIGPLGAPIDVTLVPNLGDGGWRIRWEFGIIGSLSAQVRADYPEIERVVDAGLMPLTRARVSIDRAAGRLAVAVELPEPGTAVPLNNLPPGAVLVPQGELHPLPADLPDGHYLGVVVSDEALLIDDRVIPTPDAPWRVRAYGHEEPVGVRVFSHHGYSVVDAGPGRPLTLPPLPVVEVEPEQVEVLAPGVWAITMDGDELAEPVPAGPRTVMFRAINVEEL
;
A
#
# COMPACT_ATOMS: atom_id res chain seq x y z
N MET A 1 -20.05 -10.22 -15.91
CA MET A 1 -19.19 -9.09 -16.32
C MET A 1 -17.84 -9.34 -15.64
N VAL A 2 -16.74 -9.38 -16.38
CA VAL A 2 -15.40 -9.52 -15.78
C VAL A 2 -15.03 -8.17 -15.20
N VAL A 3 -14.72 -8.12 -13.90
CA VAL A 3 -14.26 -6.88 -13.26
C VAL A 3 -12.85 -6.58 -13.80
N PRO A 4 -12.60 -5.38 -14.34
CA PRO A 4 -11.29 -5.03 -14.87
C PRO A 4 -10.24 -4.98 -13.76
N SER A 5 -9.00 -5.34 -14.10
CA SER A 5 -7.88 -5.33 -13.18
C SER A 5 -7.04 -4.07 -13.31
N TYR A 6 -6.44 -3.65 -12.21
CA TYR A 6 -5.43 -2.60 -12.17
C TYR A 6 -4.08 -3.21 -11.80
N PRO A 7 -3.03 -3.11 -12.65
CA PRO A 7 -1.71 -3.64 -12.33
C PRO A 7 -1.04 -2.78 -11.26
N LEU A 8 -0.82 -3.36 -10.08
CA LEU A 8 -0.02 -2.74 -9.03
C LEU A 8 1.43 -2.61 -9.50
N ALA A 9 2.13 -1.61 -8.98
CA ALA A 9 3.58 -1.57 -9.11
C ALA A 9 4.18 -2.80 -8.45
N LEU A 10 5.11 -3.42 -9.17
CA LEU A 10 6.01 -4.41 -8.63
C LEU A 10 7.14 -3.71 -7.88
N PRO A 11 7.79 -4.41 -6.93
CA PRO A 11 9.05 -3.97 -6.35
C PRO A 11 10.02 -3.48 -7.44
N PRO A 12 10.54 -2.25 -7.33
CA PRO A 12 11.53 -1.71 -8.26
C PRO A 12 12.69 -2.69 -8.46
N THR A 13 13.18 -2.86 -9.69
CA THR A 13 14.25 -3.82 -9.97
C THR A 13 15.48 -3.56 -9.11
N GLY A 14 15.99 -4.61 -8.44
CA GLY A 14 17.12 -4.50 -7.52
C GLY A 14 16.73 -4.17 -6.07
N THR A 15 15.46 -3.89 -5.79
CA THR A 15 14.92 -3.83 -4.42
C THR A 15 14.29 -5.17 -4.04
N PRO A 16 14.50 -5.65 -2.80
CA PRO A 16 13.87 -6.89 -2.36
C PRO A 16 12.35 -6.70 -2.21
N PRO A 17 11.51 -7.62 -2.72
CA PRO A 17 10.06 -7.56 -2.49
C PRO A 17 9.73 -7.77 -1.01
N ARG A 18 8.66 -7.12 -0.53
CA ARG A 18 7.95 -7.60 0.66
C ARG A 18 7.20 -8.88 0.26
N SER A 19 7.75 -10.01 0.71
CA SER A 19 7.15 -11.34 0.52
C SER A 19 6.12 -11.59 1.61
N LEU A 20 4.84 -11.46 1.26
CA LEU A 20 3.73 -11.60 2.18
C LEU A 20 3.22 -13.04 2.15
N THR A 21 3.49 -13.79 3.23
CA THR A 21 3.09 -15.19 3.35
C THR A 21 1.57 -15.35 3.25
N VAL A 22 1.12 -16.19 2.32
CA VAL A 22 -0.29 -16.51 2.13
C VAL A 22 -0.70 -17.63 3.08
N ASP A 23 -1.78 -17.39 3.82
CA ASP A 23 -2.40 -18.35 4.72
C ASP A 23 -3.42 -19.22 3.99
N ARG A 24 -3.76 -20.37 4.61
CA ARG A 24 -4.81 -21.29 4.15
C ARG A 24 -4.66 -21.67 2.67
N VAL A 25 -3.41 -21.95 2.27
CA VAL A 25 -3.06 -22.23 0.88
C VAL A 25 -3.81 -23.45 0.35
N ASN A 26 -4.53 -23.29 -0.76
CA ASN A 26 -5.23 -24.36 -1.44
C ASN A 26 -4.26 -25.23 -2.26
N GLN A 27 -3.75 -26.29 -1.62
CA GLN A 27 -2.79 -27.20 -2.22
C GLN A 27 -3.32 -27.89 -3.48
N ALA A 28 -4.62 -28.22 -3.52
CA ALA A 28 -5.20 -28.97 -4.64
C ALA A 28 -5.17 -28.16 -5.95
N ILE A 29 -5.49 -26.87 -5.89
CA ILE A 29 -5.41 -25.98 -7.07
C ILE A 29 -3.95 -25.89 -7.54
N LEU A 30 -3.02 -25.64 -6.63
CA LEU A 30 -1.61 -25.45 -6.99
C LEU A 30 -1.00 -26.72 -7.59
N PHE A 31 -1.21 -27.90 -6.98
CA PHE A 31 -0.70 -29.17 -7.52
C PHE A 31 -1.35 -29.56 -8.85
N SER A 32 -2.62 -29.21 -9.07
CA SER A 32 -3.30 -29.54 -10.32
C SER A 32 -2.81 -28.70 -11.51
N GLN A 33 -2.30 -27.49 -11.24
CA GLN A 33 -2.04 -26.51 -12.30
C GLN A 33 -0.56 -26.23 -12.50
N LEU A 34 0.27 -26.35 -11.46
CA LEU A 34 1.71 -26.15 -11.55
C LEU A 34 2.43 -27.47 -11.82
N ARG A 35 3.35 -27.45 -12.78
CA ARG A 35 4.22 -28.60 -13.04
C ARG A 35 5.41 -28.56 -12.10
N SER A 36 5.88 -29.72 -11.63
CA SER A 36 7.06 -29.80 -10.75
C SER A 36 8.29 -29.10 -11.32
N ALA A 37 8.45 -29.05 -12.65
CA ALA A 37 9.53 -28.34 -13.33
C ALA A 37 9.53 -26.82 -13.06
N GLU A 38 8.36 -26.21 -12.94
CA GLU A 38 8.19 -24.77 -12.70
C GLU A 38 8.59 -24.39 -11.26
N LEU A 39 8.54 -25.36 -10.34
CA LEU A 39 8.79 -25.19 -8.91
C LEU A 39 10.23 -25.44 -8.47
N ILE A 40 11.08 -25.97 -9.35
CA ILE A 40 12.46 -26.38 -9.02
C ILE A 40 13.44 -25.19 -8.93
N GLY A 41 13.04 -24.01 -9.44
CA GLY A 41 13.85 -22.79 -9.35
C GLY A 41 14.07 -22.30 -7.91
N PRO A 42 15.22 -21.69 -7.59
CA PRO A 42 15.53 -21.21 -6.24
C PRO A 42 14.58 -20.11 -5.72
N LEU A 43 13.87 -19.44 -6.63
CA LEU A 43 12.94 -18.35 -6.35
C LEU A 43 11.46 -18.76 -6.42
N GLY A 44 11.17 -20.03 -6.71
CA GLY A 44 9.81 -20.52 -7.00
C GLY A 44 9.27 -20.08 -8.36
N ALA A 45 8.05 -20.53 -8.66
CA ALA A 45 7.30 -20.17 -9.86
C ALA A 45 6.54 -18.84 -9.64
N PRO A 46 6.74 -17.81 -10.48
CA PRO A 46 5.91 -16.62 -10.44
C PRO A 46 4.53 -16.89 -11.07
N ILE A 47 3.48 -16.42 -10.44
CA ILE A 47 2.10 -16.42 -10.96
C ILE A 47 1.46 -15.05 -10.78
N ASP A 48 0.63 -14.64 -11.73
CA ASP A 48 -0.16 -13.41 -11.59
C ASP A 48 -1.42 -13.70 -10.77
N VAL A 49 -1.69 -12.85 -9.77
CA VAL A 49 -2.80 -13.00 -8.83
C VAL A 49 -3.52 -11.68 -8.62
N THR A 50 -4.82 -11.77 -8.34
CA THR A 50 -5.62 -10.62 -7.95
C THR A 50 -5.94 -10.66 -6.46
N LEU A 51 -5.93 -9.48 -5.83
CA LEU A 51 -6.32 -9.31 -4.43
C LEU A 51 -7.82 -9.01 -4.38
N VAL A 52 -8.58 -9.85 -3.69
CA VAL A 52 -10.04 -9.68 -3.56
C VAL A 52 -10.38 -9.38 -2.10
N PRO A 53 -11.10 -8.30 -1.79
CA PRO A 53 -11.50 -8.00 -0.41
C PRO A 53 -12.23 -9.18 0.23
N ASN A 54 -11.81 -9.57 1.43
CA ASN A 54 -12.51 -10.59 2.21
C ASN A 54 -13.41 -9.95 3.27
N LEU A 55 -14.72 -9.92 3.01
CA LEU A 55 -15.69 -9.36 3.95
C LEU A 55 -15.84 -10.16 5.26
N GLY A 56 -15.33 -11.40 5.31
CA GLY A 56 -15.46 -12.26 6.49
C GLY A 56 -14.41 -11.99 7.58
N ASP A 57 -13.16 -11.80 7.18
CA ASP A 57 -12.02 -11.60 8.12
C ASP A 57 -11.33 -10.24 7.94
N GLY A 58 -11.80 -9.40 7.01
CA GLY A 58 -11.23 -8.09 6.71
C GLY A 58 -9.93 -8.13 5.90
N GLY A 59 -9.39 -9.30 5.56
CA GLY A 59 -8.15 -9.43 4.80
C GLY A 59 -8.33 -9.43 3.27
N TRP A 60 -7.35 -10.03 2.58
CA TRP A 60 -7.41 -10.29 1.14
C TRP A 60 -7.60 -11.77 0.87
N ARG A 61 -8.46 -12.14 -0.09
CA ARG A 61 -8.41 -13.44 -0.75
C ARG A 61 -7.50 -13.33 -1.96
N ILE A 62 -6.61 -14.31 -2.11
CA ILE A 62 -5.69 -14.37 -3.24
C ILE A 62 -6.33 -15.21 -4.34
N ARG A 63 -6.71 -14.55 -5.43
CA ARG A 63 -7.36 -15.19 -6.57
C ARG A 63 -6.37 -15.34 -7.72
N TRP A 64 -6.12 -16.57 -8.11
CA TRP A 64 -5.49 -16.92 -9.38
C TRP A 64 -6.57 -17.22 -10.44
N GLU A 65 -6.19 -17.40 -11.70
CA GLU A 65 -7.13 -17.67 -12.80
C GLU A 65 -7.96 -18.95 -12.56
N PHE A 66 -7.41 -19.91 -11.82
CA PHE A 66 -8.05 -21.19 -11.49
C PHE A 66 -8.85 -21.17 -10.17
N GLY A 67 -8.90 -20.05 -9.45
CA GLY A 67 -9.69 -19.90 -8.23
C GLY A 67 -8.95 -19.23 -7.07
N ILE A 68 -9.54 -19.30 -5.87
CA ILE A 68 -8.94 -18.76 -4.65
C ILE A 68 -7.87 -19.73 -4.13
N ILE A 69 -6.64 -19.26 -4.07
CA ILE A 69 -5.47 -20.05 -3.65
C ILE A 69 -5.06 -19.83 -2.20
N GLY A 70 -5.63 -18.84 -1.51
CA GLY A 70 -5.37 -18.58 -0.10
C GLY A 70 -5.85 -17.19 0.33
N SER A 71 -5.30 -16.70 1.45
CA SER A 71 -5.64 -15.37 2.01
C SER A 71 -4.44 -14.66 2.63
N LEU A 72 -4.49 -13.34 2.68
CA LEU A 72 -3.66 -12.48 3.54
C LEU A 72 -4.52 -11.90 4.66
N SER A 73 -3.92 -11.61 5.81
CA SER A 73 -4.62 -11.11 6.99
C SER A 73 -5.13 -9.68 6.84
N ALA A 74 -6.04 -9.26 7.73
CA ALA A 74 -6.50 -7.87 7.83
C ALA A 74 -5.36 -6.89 8.16
N GLN A 75 -4.36 -7.31 8.95
CA GLN A 75 -3.19 -6.47 9.23
C GLN A 75 -2.41 -6.18 7.95
N VAL A 76 -2.16 -7.21 7.12
CA VAL A 76 -1.48 -7.03 5.84
C VAL A 76 -2.29 -6.10 4.93
N ARG A 77 -3.62 -6.17 4.95
CA ARG A 77 -4.45 -5.23 4.20
C ARG A 77 -4.32 -3.79 4.71
N ALA A 78 -4.34 -3.61 6.02
CA ALA A 78 -4.19 -2.31 6.67
C ALA A 78 -2.83 -1.65 6.39
N ASP A 79 -1.78 -2.45 6.17
CA ASP A 79 -0.45 -1.96 5.81
C ASP A 79 -0.39 -1.33 4.40
N TYR A 80 -1.37 -1.57 3.51
CA TYR A 80 -1.40 -1.04 2.14
C TYR A 80 -2.69 -0.26 1.84
N PRO A 81 -2.93 0.88 2.53
CA PRO A 81 -4.14 1.68 2.33
C PRO A 81 -4.28 2.20 0.90
N GLU A 82 -3.17 2.37 0.17
CA GLU A 82 -3.19 2.84 -1.21
C GLU A 82 -3.86 1.85 -2.18
N ILE A 83 -3.89 0.55 -1.85
CA ILE A 83 -4.56 -0.49 -2.65
C ILE A 83 -6.08 -0.37 -2.55
N GLU A 84 -6.62 0.18 -1.45
CA GLU A 84 -8.06 0.41 -1.31
C GLU A 84 -8.58 1.34 -2.40
N ARG A 85 -7.78 2.33 -2.86
CA ARG A 85 -8.16 3.22 -3.97
C ARG A 85 -8.49 2.47 -5.26
N VAL A 86 -7.80 1.37 -5.51
CA VAL A 86 -8.07 0.50 -6.66
C VAL A 86 -9.41 -0.20 -6.48
N VAL A 87 -9.69 -0.69 -5.28
CA VAL A 87 -10.95 -1.36 -4.95
C VAL A 87 -12.12 -0.39 -4.99
N ASP A 88 -11.96 0.81 -4.44
CA ASP A 88 -12.98 1.87 -4.44
C ASP A 88 -13.29 2.35 -5.86
N ALA A 89 -12.32 2.31 -6.77
CA ALA A 89 -12.52 2.53 -8.20
C ALA A 89 -13.26 1.37 -8.91
N GLY A 90 -13.63 0.31 -8.18
CA GLY A 90 -14.29 -0.87 -8.74
C GLY A 90 -13.36 -1.77 -9.55
N LEU A 91 -12.04 -1.66 -9.36
CA LEU A 91 -11.02 -2.44 -10.06
C LEU A 91 -10.47 -3.56 -9.16
N MET A 92 -9.90 -4.60 -9.78
CA MET A 92 -9.21 -5.67 -9.06
C MET A 92 -7.69 -5.42 -9.04
N PRO A 93 -7.05 -5.22 -7.87
CA PRO A 93 -5.61 -5.11 -7.78
C PRO A 93 -4.93 -6.38 -8.32
N LEU A 94 -4.05 -6.24 -9.29
CA LEU A 94 -3.29 -7.32 -9.93
C LEU A 94 -1.82 -7.20 -9.54
N THR A 95 -1.25 -8.26 -9.00
CA THR A 95 0.16 -8.36 -8.61
C THR A 95 0.70 -9.76 -8.88
N ARG A 96 1.92 -10.05 -8.44
CA ARG A 96 2.56 -11.36 -8.53
C ARG A 96 2.59 -12.07 -7.18
N ALA A 97 2.55 -13.38 -7.24
CA ALA A 97 2.91 -14.26 -6.15
C ALA A 97 4.00 -15.25 -6.59
N ARG A 98 4.81 -15.69 -5.64
CA ARG A 98 5.77 -16.78 -5.80
C ARG A 98 5.22 -18.03 -5.16
N VAL A 99 5.23 -19.13 -5.92
CA VAL A 99 4.91 -20.47 -5.42
C VAL A 99 6.20 -21.27 -5.32
N SER A 100 6.50 -21.80 -4.13
CA SER A 100 7.71 -22.58 -3.87
C SER A 100 7.39 -23.84 -3.07
N ILE A 101 8.34 -24.76 -3.02
CA ILE A 101 8.23 -25.96 -2.20
C ILE A 101 8.80 -25.67 -0.80
N ASP A 102 7.95 -25.71 0.22
CA ASP A 102 8.38 -25.81 1.60
C ASP A 102 8.79 -27.27 1.87
N ARG A 103 10.11 -27.51 1.83
CA ARG A 103 10.68 -28.85 2.02
C ARG A 103 10.50 -29.38 3.44
N ALA A 104 10.40 -28.51 4.44
CA ALA A 104 10.24 -28.93 5.83
C ALA A 104 8.80 -29.41 6.08
N ALA A 105 7.82 -28.69 5.52
CA ALA A 105 6.41 -29.04 5.67
C ALA A 105 5.88 -29.98 4.55
N GLY A 106 6.66 -30.24 3.51
CA GLY A 106 6.27 -31.11 2.40
C GLY A 106 5.09 -30.58 1.59
N ARG A 107 4.92 -29.26 1.51
CA ARG A 107 3.76 -28.58 0.89
C ARG A 107 4.21 -27.40 0.04
N LEU A 108 3.31 -26.87 -0.80
CA LEU A 108 3.56 -25.64 -1.52
C LEU A 108 3.30 -24.44 -0.63
N ALA A 109 4.26 -23.51 -0.61
CA ALA A 109 4.16 -22.20 0.01
C ALA A 109 3.88 -21.15 -1.07
N VAL A 110 3.09 -20.14 -0.71
CA VAL A 110 2.78 -19.01 -1.58
C VAL A 110 3.11 -17.72 -0.84
N ALA A 111 3.80 -16.81 -1.51
CA ALA A 111 4.03 -15.47 -1.02
C ALA A 111 3.61 -14.45 -2.07
N VAL A 112 2.77 -13.49 -1.71
CA VAL A 112 2.44 -12.35 -2.57
C VAL A 112 3.59 -11.36 -2.51
N GLU A 113 4.07 -10.89 -3.65
CA GLU A 113 5.14 -9.91 -3.75
C GLU A 113 4.53 -8.52 -3.94
N LEU A 114 4.79 -7.62 -3.00
CA LEU A 114 4.44 -6.20 -3.09
C LEU A 114 5.69 -5.34 -2.84
N PRO A 115 5.74 -4.11 -3.36
CA PRO A 115 6.75 -3.14 -2.97
C PRO A 115 6.48 -2.64 -1.54
N GLU A 116 7.26 -1.67 -1.06
CA GLU A 116 6.98 -1.05 0.24
C GLU A 116 5.61 -0.35 0.27
N PRO A 117 4.91 -0.32 1.42
CA PRO A 117 3.69 0.45 1.59
C PRO A 117 3.81 1.89 1.08
N GLY A 118 2.76 2.39 0.45
CA GLY A 118 2.72 3.71 -0.18
C GLY A 118 3.31 3.77 -1.59
N THR A 119 3.87 2.66 -2.09
CA THR A 119 4.47 2.63 -3.45
C THR A 119 3.77 1.68 -4.42
N ALA A 120 2.82 0.85 -3.97
CA ALA A 120 2.11 -0.10 -4.82
C ALA A 120 1.17 0.57 -5.85
N VAL A 121 0.66 1.76 -5.54
CA VAL A 121 -0.31 2.50 -6.35
C VAL A 121 0.14 3.95 -6.50
N PRO A 122 0.15 4.52 -7.72
CA PRO A 122 0.63 5.88 -7.93
C PRO A 122 -0.30 6.91 -7.29
N LEU A 123 0.29 8.01 -6.81
CA LEU A 123 -0.42 9.13 -6.16
C LEU A 123 -1.21 9.97 -7.17
N ASN A 124 -0.78 9.97 -8.43
CA ASN A 124 -1.39 10.73 -9.51
C ASN A 124 -1.82 9.82 -10.68
N ASN A 125 -2.41 10.43 -11.71
CA ASN A 125 -2.84 9.75 -12.92
C ASN A 125 -2.07 10.26 -14.13
N LEU A 126 -1.92 9.39 -15.14
CA LEU A 126 -1.51 9.83 -16.46
C LEU A 126 -2.64 10.61 -17.15
N PRO A 127 -2.31 11.52 -18.08
CA PRO A 127 -3.31 12.21 -18.87
C PRO A 127 -4.12 11.23 -19.74
N PRO A 128 -5.37 11.57 -20.11
CA PRO A 128 -6.20 10.71 -20.94
C PRO A 128 -5.50 10.30 -22.24
N GLY A 129 -5.60 9.01 -22.60
CA GLY A 129 -5.00 8.45 -23.81
C GLY A 129 -3.52 8.11 -23.68
N ALA A 130 -2.87 8.43 -22.56
CA ALA A 130 -1.47 8.06 -22.34
C ALA A 130 -1.27 6.56 -22.13
N VAL A 131 -0.06 6.10 -22.45
CA VAL A 131 0.39 4.72 -22.25
C VAL A 131 1.57 4.69 -21.28
N LEU A 132 1.61 3.69 -20.40
CA LEU A 132 2.66 3.53 -19.41
C LEU A 132 3.68 2.49 -19.88
N VAL A 133 4.96 2.86 -19.88
CA VAL A 133 6.07 1.93 -20.15
C VAL A 133 6.07 0.81 -19.09
N PRO A 134 6.40 -0.45 -19.47
CA PRO A 134 6.58 -1.53 -18.50
C PRO A 134 7.63 -1.21 -17.43
N GLN A 135 7.56 -1.88 -16.28
CA GLN A 135 8.63 -1.81 -15.29
C GLN A 135 9.87 -2.58 -15.75
N GLY A 136 11.05 -2.09 -15.36
CA GLY A 136 12.35 -2.66 -15.65
C GLY A 136 13.46 -1.91 -14.93
N GLU A 137 14.34 -1.25 -15.68
CA GLU A 137 15.56 -0.68 -15.11
C GLU A 137 15.28 0.63 -14.36
N LEU A 138 15.99 0.80 -13.23
CA LEU A 138 15.91 2.02 -12.43
C LEU A 138 17.00 3.00 -12.85
N HIS A 139 16.57 4.22 -13.16
CA HIS A 139 17.45 5.31 -13.55
C HIS A 139 17.33 6.46 -12.57
N PRO A 140 18.45 7.02 -12.07
CA PRO A 140 18.42 8.18 -11.18
C PRO A 140 17.64 9.35 -11.79
N LEU A 141 16.81 9.98 -10.97
CA LEU A 141 16.05 11.17 -11.33
C LEU A 141 16.46 12.30 -10.37
N PRO A 142 17.06 13.41 -10.85
CA PRO A 142 17.42 14.53 -10.00
C PRO A 142 16.18 15.37 -9.66
N ALA A 143 15.28 14.80 -8.86
CA ALA A 143 14.03 15.42 -8.45
C ALA A 143 13.83 15.32 -6.93
N ASP A 144 13.46 16.45 -6.35
CA ASP A 144 12.99 16.56 -4.98
C ASP A 144 11.47 16.38 -4.96
N LEU A 145 11.05 15.12 -4.83
CA LEU A 145 9.67 14.69 -4.73
C LEU A 145 9.44 14.15 -3.32
N PRO A 146 8.24 14.31 -2.74
CA PRO A 146 7.86 13.60 -1.53
C PRO A 146 7.91 12.08 -1.77
N ASP A 147 8.19 11.32 -0.71
CA ASP A 147 8.18 9.86 -0.76
C ASP A 147 6.86 9.32 -1.35
N GLY A 148 6.96 8.38 -2.28
CA GLY A 148 5.81 7.79 -2.94
C GLY A 148 6.08 7.32 -4.37
N HIS A 149 5.01 6.86 -5.00
CA HIS A 149 5.00 6.44 -6.40
C HIS A 149 4.20 7.44 -7.23
N TYR A 150 4.77 7.93 -8.32
CA TYR A 150 4.18 8.86 -9.25
C TYR A 150 4.25 8.32 -10.68
N LEU A 151 3.38 8.85 -11.54
CA LEU A 151 3.42 8.67 -12.97
C LEU A 151 3.91 9.98 -13.59
N GLY A 152 5.00 9.91 -14.35
CA GLY A 152 5.53 11.04 -15.10
C GLY A 152 5.29 10.90 -16.59
N VAL A 153 5.00 11.99 -17.28
CA VAL A 153 4.78 12.04 -18.73
C VAL A 153 6.02 12.60 -19.41
N VAL A 154 6.51 11.94 -20.47
CA VAL A 154 7.59 12.46 -21.30
C VAL A 154 7.06 13.62 -22.13
N VAL A 155 7.54 14.84 -21.88
CA VAL A 155 7.09 16.06 -22.56
C VAL A 155 8.10 16.62 -23.56
N SER A 156 9.37 16.24 -23.44
CA SER A 156 10.41 16.53 -24.43
C SER A 156 11.56 15.52 -24.33
N ASP A 157 12.51 15.63 -25.24
CA ASP A 157 13.76 14.87 -25.23
C ASP A 157 14.62 15.10 -23.98
N GLU A 158 14.28 16.06 -23.10
CA GLU A 158 15.07 16.40 -21.92
C GLU A 158 14.22 16.60 -20.64
N ALA A 159 12.92 16.32 -20.66
CA ALA A 159 12.07 16.53 -19.49
C ALA A 159 10.91 15.55 -19.30
N LEU A 160 10.59 15.31 -18.03
CA LEU A 160 9.38 14.67 -17.53
C LEU A 160 8.44 15.69 -16.91
N LEU A 161 7.14 15.52 -17.05
CA LEU A 161 6.11 16.25 -16.33
C LEU A 161 5.49 15.36 -15.25
N ILE A 162 5.54 15.78 -13.99
CA ILE A 162 4.91 15.10 -12.84
C ILE A 162 4.13 16.16 -12.06
N ASP A 163 2.81 16.01 -11.94
CA ASP A 163 1.93 16.93 -11.19
C ASP A 163 2.26 18.41 -11.43
N ASP A 164 2.23 18.80 -12.71
CA ASP A 164 2.56 20.14 -13.21
C ASP A 164 4.02 20.62 -13.04
N ARG A 165 4.90 19.78 -12.49
CA ARG A 165 6.33 20.06 -12.36
C ARG A 165 7.12 19.46 -13.52
N VAL A 166 7.87 20.31 -14.22
CA VAL A 166 8.82 19.87 -15.25
C VAL A 166 10.14 19.50 -14.59
N ILE A 167 10.55 18.24 -14.75
CA ILE A 167 11.77 17.66 -14.19
C ILE A 167 12.77 17.43 -15.32
N PRO A 168 13.91 18.15 -15.32
CA PRO A 168 14.98 17.93 -16.28
C PRO A 168 15.57 16.52 -16.12
N THR A 169 15.78 15.86 -17.25
CA THR A 169 16.31 14.49 -17.33
C THR A 169 17.34 14.41 -18.46
N PRO A 170 18.41 15.22 -18.47
CA PRO A 170 19.42 15.16 -19.53
C PRO A 170 20.04 13.76 -19.60
N ASP A 171 20.36 13.30 -20.81
CA ASP A 171 21.04 12.01 -21.07
C ASP A 171 20.35 10.77 -20.48
N ALA A 172 19.01 10.75 -20.45
CA ALA A 172 18.25 9.64 -19.89
C ALA A 172 18.13 8.44 -20.87
N PRO A 173 18.88 7.34 -20.68
CA PRO A 173 18.90 6.23 -21.63
C PRO A 173 17.56 5.50 -21.72
N TRP A 174 16.75 5.53 -20.67
CA TRP A 174 15.42 4.94 -20.64
C TRP A 174 14.44 5.56 -21.63
N ARG A 175 14.69 6.78 -22.12
CA ARG A 175 13.82 7.44 -23.12
C ARG A 175 13.69 6.68 -24.41
N VAL A 176 14.65 5.80 -24.73
CA VAL A 176 14.52 4.88 -25.86
C VAL A 176 13.23 4.05 -25.80
N ARG A 177 12.66 3.86 -24.60
CA ARG A 177 11.39 3.16 -24.37
C ARG A 177 10.15 4.01 -24.65
N ALA A 178 10.31 5.32 -24.80
CA ALA A 178 9.23 6.27 -25.06
C ALA A 178 9.18 6.76 -26.52
N TYR A 179 10.22 6.51 -27.32
CA TYR A 179 10.23 6.91 -28.73
C TYR A 179 9.31 6.04 -29.59
N GLY A 180 8.71 6.66 -30.63
CA GLY A 180 7.93 5.95 -31.64
C GLY A 180 6.48 5.67 -31.26
N HIS A 181 5.99 6.27 -30.17
CA HIS A 181 4.59 6.22 -29.76
C HIS A 181 3.83 7.46 -30.25
N GLU A 182 2.60 7.28 -30.71
CA GLU A 182 1.71 8.39 -31.08
C GLU A 182 1.03 8.98 -29.84
N GLU A 183 0.83 8.15 -28.82
CA GLU A 183 0.25 8.53 -27.54
C GLU A 183 1.27 9.18 -26.59
N PRO A 184 0.83 10.05 -25.65
CA PRO A 184 1.69 10.50 -24.57
C PRO A 184 2.23 9.30 -23.77
N VAL A 185 3.55 9.25 -23.61
CA VAL A 185 4.21 8.14 -22.90
C VAL A 185 4.47 8.50 -21.45
N GLY A 186 3.94 7.67 -20.56
CA GLY A 186 4.16 7.70 -19.14
C GLY A 186 5.26 6.75 -18.67
N VAL A 187 5.90 7.08 -17.57
CA VAL A 187 6.86 6.23 -16.83
C VAL A 187 6.49 6.22 -15.35
N ARG A 188 6.93 5.20 -14.61
CA ARG A 188 6.81 5.18 -13.15
C ARG A 188 7.99 5.92 -12.55
N VAL A 189 7.71 6.68 -11.50
CA VAL A 189 8.70 7.39 -10.71
C VAL A 189 8.52 7.00 -9.26
N PHE A 190 9.56 6.50 -8.63
CA PHE A 190 9.56 6.19 -7.21
C PHE A 190 10.46 7.20 -6.51
N SER A 191 9.96 7.82 -5.45
CA SER A 191 10.75 8.66 -4.55
C SER A 191 10.74 8.05 -3.16
N HIS A 192 11.92 7.96 -2.55
CA HIS A 192 12.08 7.41 -1.22
C HIS A 192 13.31 8.00 -0.54
N HIS A 193 13.14 8.53 0.67
CA HIS A 193 14.21 9.10 1.49
C HIS A 193 15.07 10.14 0.73
N GLY A 194 14.42 11.01 -0.04
CA GLY A 194 15.08 12.09 -0.80
C GLY A 194 15.82 11.62 -2.06
N TYR A 195 15.66 10.36 -2.47
CA TYR A 195 16.17 9.84 -3.73
C TYR A 195 15.02 9.45 -4.66
N SER A 196 15.06 9.93 -5.89
CA SER A 196 14.04 9.65 -6.91
C SER A 196 14.63 8.83 -8.06
N VAL A 197 13.85 7.88 -8.58
CA VAL A 197 14.20 7.06 -9.74
C VAL A 197 13.06 6.98 -10.74
N VAL A 198 13.41 6.90 -12.02
CA VAL A 198 12.51 6.48 -13.08
C VAL A 198 12.65 4.97 -13.26
N ASP A 199 11.53 4.26 -13.31
CA ASP A 199 11.46 2.84 -13.63
C ASP A 199 10.91 2.66 -15.05
N ALA A 200 11.75 2.12 -15.93
CA ALA A 200 11.42 1.91 -17.33
C ALA A 200 12.04 0.61 -17.88
N GLY A 201 11.18 -0.30 -18.30
CA GLY A 201 11.54 -1.60 -18.85
C GLY A 201 11.26 -1.74 -20.34
N PRO A 202 11.82 -2.77 -20.97
CA PRO A 202 11.44 -3.16 -22.32
C PRO A 202 10.03 -3.78 -22.32
N GLY A 203 9.34 -3.67 -23.46
CA GLY A 203 8.08 -4.35 -23.69
C GLY A 203 7.01 -3.42 -24.24
N ARG A 204 5.79 -3.94 -24.34
CA ARG A 204 4.64 -3.19 -24.86
C ARG A 204 4.08 -2.28 -23.75
N PRO A 205 3.93 -0.97 -23.98
CA PRO A 205 3.25 -0.09 -23.05
C PRO A 205 1.81 -0.54 -22.77
N LEU A 206 1.32 -0.20 -21.59
CA LEU A 206 -0.01 -0.56 -21.12
C LEU A 206 -0.82 0.70 -20.80
N THR A 207 -2.11 0.67 -21.05
CA THR A 207 -3.02 1.73 -20.59
C THR A 207 -3.36 1.47 -19.13
N LEU A 208 -3.16 2.47 -18.28
CA LEU A 208 -3.65 2.43 -16.90
C LEU A 208 -5.06 3.03 -16.81
N PRO A 209 -6.02 2.35 -16.17
CA PRO A 209 -7.25 3.00 -15.76
C PRO A 209 -6.95 4.17 -14.80
N PRO A 210 -7.65 5.31 -14.91
CA PRO A 210 -7.49 6.37 -13.93
C PRO A 210 -8.06 5.94 -12.58
N LEU A 211 -7.40 6.35 -11.50
CA LEU A 211 -7.85 6.16 -10.13
C LEU A 211 -8.36 7.47 -9.52
N PRO A 212 -9.23 7.43 -8.50
CA PRO A 212 -9.53 8.60 -7.69
C PRO A 212 -8.22 9.19 -7.14
N VAL A 213 -8.00 10.47 -7.40
CA VAL A 213 -6.84 11.20 -6.86
C VAL A 213 -7.03 11.35 -5.36
N VAL A 214 -5.97 11.11 -4.59
CA VAL A 214 -5.97 11.43 -3.17
C VAL A 214 -5.85 12.93 -3.06
N GLU A 215 -6.96 13.60 -2.71
CA GLU A 215 -6.85 14.95 -2.19
C GLU A 215 -6.15 14.83 -0.83
N VAL A 216 -4.89 15.26 -0.77
CA VAL A 216 -4.24 15.50 0.52
C VAL A 216 -4.95 16.71 1.09
N GLU A 217 -5.98 16.49 1.93
CA GLU A 217 -6.50 17.57 2.75
C GLU A 217 -5.29 18.15 3.50
N PRO A 218 -5.02 19.47 3.37
CA PRO A 218 -3.92 20.07 4.10
C PRO A 218 -4.16 19.74 5.57
N GLU A 219 -3.17 19.11 6.21
CA GLU A 219 -3.21 18.77 7.63
C GLU A 219 -3.73 20.01 8.35
N GLN A 220 -5.00 19.97 8.78
CA GLN A 220 -5.54 21.05 9.59
C GLN A 220 -4.83 20.88 10.92
N VAL A 221 -3.68 21.52 11.05
CA VAL A 221 -3.08 21.77 12.34
C VAL A 221 -4.16 22.55 13.08
N GLU A 222 -4.89 21.84 13.94
CA GLU A 222 -5.84 22.45 14.84
C GLU A 222 -4.97 23.31 15.77
N VAL A 223 -4.77 24.56 15.37
CA VAL A 223 -4.16 25.56 16.22
C VAL A 223 -5.16 25.75 17.34
N LEU A 224 -4.99 25.01 18.44
CA LEU A 224 -5.71 25.24 19.67
C LEU A 224 -5.47 26.70 20.04
N ALA A 225 -6.46 27.55 19.79
CA ALA A 225 -6.37 28.95 20.16
C ALA A 225 -6.14 29.01 21.68
N PRO A 226 -5.13 29.76 22.16
CA PRO A 226 -4.92 29.92 23.59
C PRO A 226 -6.16 30.61 24.17
N GLY A 227 -6.96 29.86 24.96
CA GLY A 227 -8.20 30.34 25.57
C GLY A 227 -9.39 29.38 25.52
N VAL A 228 -9.35 28.32 24.70
CA VAL A 228 -10.51 27.39 24.56
C VAL A 228 -10.73 26.50 25.80
N TRP A 229 -9.77 26.44 26.73
CA TRP A 229 -9.89 25.70 27.99
C TRP A 229 -10.32 26.55 29.20
N ALA A 230 -10.57 27.85 29.02
CA ALA A 230 -10.97 28.72 30.13
C ALA A 230 -12.49 28.66 30.36
N ILE A 231 -12.94 27.69 31.15
CA ILE A 231 -14.28 27.72 31.75
C ILE A 231 -14.21 28.59 33.00
N THR A 232 -14.94 29.70 33.03
CA THR A 232 -15.17 30.48 34.25
C THR A 232 -16.52 30.07 34.83
N MET A 233 -16.49 29.45 36.01
CA MET A 233 -17.69 29.11 36.80
C MET A 233 -17.74 29.99 38.05
N ASP A 234 -18.95 30.27 38.54
CA ASP A 234 -19.15 31.02 39.78
C ASP A 234 -18.73 30.16 40.99
N GLY A 235 -18.07 30.79 41.98
CA GLY A 235 -17.50 30.07 43.13
C GLY A 235 -18.54 29.37 43.99
N ASP A 236 -19.79 29.85 43.96
CA ASP A 236 -20.90 29.28 44.70
C ASP A 236 -21.39 27.93 44.13
N GLU A 237 -21.07 27.60 42.87
CA GLU A 237 -21.42 26.31 42.24
C GLU A 237 -20.45 25.17 42.61
N LEU A 238 -19.29 25.51 43.19
CA LEU A 238 -18.25 24.54 43.60
C LEU A 238 -18.34 24.13 45.08
N ALA A 239 -19.23 24.75 45.85
CA ALA A 239 -19.38 24.44 47.26
C ALA A 239 -20.20 23.16 47.46
N GLU A 240 -19.56 22.09 47.91
CA GLU A 240 -20.29 20.88 48.35
C GLU A 240 -21.20 21.23 49.54
N PRO A 241 -22.48 20.81 49.53
CA PRO A 241 -23.38 21.10 50.63
C PRO A 241 -22.89 20.39 51.91
N VAL A 242 -22.88 21.12 53.03
CA VAL A 242 -22.49 20.59 54.33
C VAL A 242 -23.38 19.38 54.66
N PRO A 243 -22.80 18.19 54.90
CA PRO A 243 -23.59 16.99 55.13
C PRO A 243 -24.39 17.11 56.43
N ALA A 244 -25.72 17.20 56.30
CA ALA A 244 -26.66 17.22 57.42
C ALA A 244 -27.21 15.82 57.69
N GLY A 245 -26.89 15.28 58.87
CA GLY A 245 -27.42 14.00 59.36
C GLY A 245 -26.69 13.54 60.63
N PRO A 246 -27.36 12.84 61.56
CA PRO A 246 -26.72 12.35 62.78
C PRO A 246 -25.64 11.31 62.43
N ARG A 247 -24.41 11.57 62.88
CA ARG A 247 -23.28 10.64 62.71
C ARG A 247 -23.16 9.74 63.94
N THR A 248 -23.35 8.43 63.76
CA THR A 248 -23.05 7.45 64.81
C THR A 248 -21.56 7.15 64.81
N VAL A 249 -20.87 7.51 65.90
CA VAL A 249 -19.45 7.19 66.10
C VAL A 249 -19.35 5.96 67.00
N MET A 250 -18.82 4.86 66.47
CA MET A 250 -18.58 3.63 67.23
C MET A 250 -17.18 3.66 67.82
N PHE A 251 -17.07 3.71 69.15
CA PHE A 251 -15.79 3.56 69.85
C PHE A 251 -15.53 2.07 70.09
N ARG A 252 -14.39 1.57 69.62
CA ARG A 252 -13.91 0.22 69.94
C ARG A 252 -13.20 0.27 71.29
N ALA A 253 -13.77 -0.35 72.31
CA ALA A 253 -13.11 -0.47 73.62
C ALA A 253 -11.87 -1.39 73.47
N ILE A 254 -10.72 -0.91 73.95
CA ILE A 254 -9.48 -1.67 74.03
C ILE A 254 -9.44 -2.28 75.44
N ASN A 255 -9.42 -3.62 75.53
CA ASN A 255 -9.18 -4.32 76.80
C ASN A 255 -7.69 -4.24 77.13
N VAL A 256 -7.37 -3.72 78.31
CA VAL A 256 -6.01 -3.57 78.85
C VAL A 256 -5.80 -4.63 79.94
N GLU A 257 -5.77 -5.90 79.55
CA GLU A 257 -5.30 -7.01 80.39
C GLU A 257 -4.65 -8.07 79.48
N GLU A 258 -3.48 -7.73 78.95
CA GLU A 258 -2.43 -8.66 78.52
C GLU A 258 -1.14 -7.84 78.35
N LEU A 259 -0.57 -7.50 79.52
CA LEU A 259 0.83 -7.09 79.71
C LEU A 259 1.48 -8.12 80.63
#